data_AF-A0A099RZ75-F1
#
_entry.id   AF-A0A099RZ75-F1
#
_cell.length_a   1.000
_cell.length_b   1.000
_cell.length_c   1.000
_cell.angle_alpha   90.00
_cell.angle_beta   90.00
_cell.angle_gamma   90.00
#
_symmetry.space_group_name_H-M   'P 1'
#
loop_
_entity.id
_entity.type
_entity.pdbx_description
1 polymer ?
#
loop_
_entity_poly.entity_id
_entity_poly.type
_entity_poly.pdbx_seq_one_letter_code
_entity_poly.pdbx_strand_id
1 'polypeptide(L)'
;MNKRYLLEQWNRLRAIDKDENLLHNHQKDQWWLDHNAGHGFILSMLVEYIDDKEFLKKKELIRLLNREIRRANSIIKELDVKCNHFKNSEDRTPEDSYIYSYNDGICCEAMTLKDIIKRKRHISKNAYISTK
;
A
#
# COMPACT_ATOMS: atom_id res chain seq x y z
N MET A 1 -11.15 -13.55 -13.51
CA MET A 1 -11.33 -13.26 -12.05
C MET A 1 -12.49 -12.29 -11.90
N ASN A 2 -13.29 -12.37 -10.83
CA ASN A 2 -14.47 -11.51 -10.70
C ASN A 2 -14.05 -10.06 -10.37
N LYS A 3 -14.26 -9.13 -11.32
CA LYS A 3 -13.94 -7.69 -11.19
C LYS A 3 -14.69 -7.05 -10.03
N ARG A 4 -15.99 -7.32 -9.90
CA ARG A 4 -16.85 -6.80 -8.83
C ARG A 4 -16.32 -7.19 -7.44
N TYR A 5 -15.88 -8.44 -7.27
CA TYR A 5 -15.28 -8.89 -6.01
C TYR A 5 -14.02 -8.08 -5.66
N LEU A 6 -13.10 -7.88 -6.62
CA LEU A 6 -11.85 -7.15 -6.35
C LEU A 6 -12.12 -5.69 -5.99
N LEU A 7 -12.98 -5.02 -6.77
CA LEU A 7 -13.39 -3.64 -6.48
C LEU A 7 -13.99 -3.50 -5.09
N GLU A 8 -14.82 -4.45 -4.67
CA GLU A 8 -15.39 -4.46 -3.33
C GLU A 8 -14.30 -4.62 -2.24
N GLN A 9 -13.31 -5.49 -2.45
CA GLN A 9 -12.20 -5.64 -1.50
C GLN A 9 -11.34 -4.37 -1.42
N TRP A 10 -11.04 -3.75 -2.56
CA TRP A 10 -10.24 -2.53 -2.62
C TRP A 10 -10.96 -1.32 -2.02
N ASN A 11 -12.26 -1.20 -2.23
CA ASN A 11 -13.06 -0.15 -1.59
C ASN A 11 -13.09 -0.29 -0.07
N ARG A 12 -13.08 -1.53 0.45
CA ARG A 12 -12.99 -1.78 1.90
C ARG A 12 -11.63 -1.38 2.45
N LEU A 13 -10.54 -1.68 1.73
CA LEU A 13 -9.18 -1.24 2.12
C LEU A 13 -9.09 0.29 2.14
N ARG A 14 -9.57 0.97 1.10
CA ARG A 14 -9.63 2.45 1.07
C ARG A 14 -10.40 3.05 2.25
N ALA A 15 -11.48 2.39 2.69
CA ALA A 15 -12.25 2.85 3.84
C ALA A 15 -11.46 2.68 5.15
N ILE A 16 -10.70 1.59 5.29
CA ILE A 16 -9.80 1.37 6.42
C ILE A 16 -8.68 2.42 6.43
N ASP A 17 -7.97 2.60 5.30
CA ASP A 17 -6.89 3.59 5.19
C ASP A 17 -7.37 5.01 5.52
N LYS A 18 -8.61 5.35 5.12
CA LYS A 18 -9.20 6.67 5.41
C LYS A 18 -9.38 6.89 6.91
N ASP A 19 -9.86 5.89 7.64
CA ASP A 19 -10.06 5.98 9.08
C ASP A 19 -8.73 5.97 9.84
N GLU A 20 -7.78 5.14 9.41
CA GLU A 20 -6.41 5.16 9.94
C GLU A 20 -5.77 6.54 9.73
N ASN A 21 -5.92 7.14 8.55
CA ASN A 21 -5.43 8.49 8.29
C ASN A 21 -6.05 9.55 9.21
N LEU A 22 -7.32 9.42 9.61
CA LEU A 22 -7.92 10.33 10.60
C LEU A 22 -7.24 10.18 11.96
N LEU A 23 -7.02 8.93 12.42
CA LEU A 23 -6.31 8.63 13.66
C LEU A 23 -4.87 9.20 13.64
N HIS A 24 -4.12 8.91 12.58
CA HIS A 24 -2.72 9.34 12.47
C HIS A 24 -2.58 10.86 12.35
N ASN A 25 -3.53 11.54 11.70
CA ASN A 25 -3.59 13.00 11.71
C ASN A 25 -3.78 13.57 13.12
N HIS A 26 -4.67 12.98 13.93
CA HIS A 26 -4.85 13.37 15.33
C HIS A 26 -3.59 13.15 16.16
N GLN A 27 -2.84 12.09 15.89
CA GLN A 27 -1.58 11.74 16.56
C GLN A 27 -0.37 12.49 16.02
N LYS A 28 -0.51 13.23 14.91
CA LYS A 28 0.58 13.85 14.16
C LYS A 28 1.65 12.84 13.71
N ASP A 29 1.22 11.64 13.36
CA ASP A 29 2.10 10.55 12.94
C ASP A 29 2.31 10.58 11.42
N GLN A 30 3.27 11.42 10.99
CA GLN A 30 3.54 11.64 9.56
C GLN A 30 3.99 10.36 8.85
N TRP A 31 4.71 9.47 9.55
CA TRP A 31 5.22 8.25 8.95
C TRP A 31 4.08 7.35 8.45
N TRP A 32 3.02 7.18 9.26
CA TRP A 32 1.87 6.39 8.83
C TRP A 32 1.02 7.08 7.77
N LEU A 33 0.94 8.41 7.76
CA LEU A 33 0.26 9.15 6.69
C LEU A 33 0.96 8.93 5.34
N ASP A 34 2.29 9.01 5.33
CA ASP A 34 3.10 8.78 4.13
C ASP A 34 3.05 7.30 3.70
N HIS A 35 3.06 6.36 4.65
CA HIS A 35 2.84 4.94 4.40
C HIS A 35 1.48 4.68 3.73
N ASN A 36 0.41 5.25 4.25
CA ASN A 36 -0.94 5.11 3.69
C ASN A 36 -1.09 5.81 2.33
N ALA A 37 -0.30 6.85 2.04
CA ALA A 37 -0.21 7.38 0.68
C ALA A 37 0.35 6.34 -0.31
N GLY A 38 1.30 5.50 0.14
CA GLY A 38 1.79 4.34 -0.60
C GLY A 38 0.71 3.28 -0.88
N HIS A 39 -0.19 3.04 0.09
CA HIS A 39 -1.39 2.19 -0.13
C HIS A 39 -2.26 2.76 -1.24
N GLY A 40 -2.57 4.06 -1.15
CA GLY A 40 -3.40 4.79 -2.10
C GLY A 40 -2.87 4.72 -3.54
N PHE A 41 -1.55 4.80 -3.73
CA PHE A 41 -0.92 4.63 -5.04
C PHE A 41 -1.23 3.26 -5.66
N ILE A 42 -1.03 2.18 -4.90
CA ILE A 42 -1.27 0.81 -5.42
C ILE A 42 -2.73 0.58 -5.74
N LEU A 43 -3.63 1.02 -4.85
CA LEU A 43 -5.07 0.89 -5.06
C LEU A 43 -5.55 1.66 -6.29
N SER A 44 -5.05 2.87 -6.51
CA SER A 44 -5.41 3.71 -7.67
C SER A 44 -4.89 3.11 -8.98
N MET A 45 -3.61 2.73 -9.02
CA MET A 45 -3.00 2.06 -10.17
C MET A 45 -3.77 0.78 -10.57
N LEU A 46 -4.24 -0.01 -9.59
CA LEU A 46 -5.00 -1.21 -9.89
C LEU A 46 -6.41 -0.94 -10.39
N VAL A 47 -7.10 0.08 -9.85
CA VAL A 47 -8.42 0.48 -10.36
C VAL A 47 -8.32 0.91 -11.81
N GLU A 48 -7.36 1.78 -12.14
CA GLU A 48 -7.08 2.18 -13.52
C GLU A 48 -6.78 0.96 -14.41
N TYR A 49 -5.91 0.05 -13.95
CA TYR A 49 -5.56 -1.15 -14.71
C TYR A 49 -6.77 -2.05 -15.03
N ILE A 50 -7.74 -2.18 -14.13
CA ILE A 50 -8.90 -3.05 -14.35
C ILE A 50 -10.05 -2.37 -15.10
N ASP A 51 -10.10 -1.04 -15.10
CA ASP A 51 -11.14 -0.29 -15.82
C ASP A 51 -10.98 -0.41 -17.34
N ASP A 52 -9.73 -0.50 -17.81
CA ASP A 52 -9.42 -0.72 -19.22
C ASP A 52 -9.51 -2.19 -19.69
N LYS A 53 -10.05 -3.09 -18.86
CA LYS A 53 -10.03 -4.55 -19.14
C LYS A 53 -11.42 -5.17 -19.11
N GLU A 54 -11.80 -5.77 -20.25
CA GLU A 54 -12.97 -6.64 -20.36
C GLU A 54 -12.79 -7.93 -19.52
N PHE A 55 -11.58 -8.53 -19.54
CA PHE A 55 -11.27 -9.76 -18.82
C PHE A 55 -10.04 -9.63 -17.92
N LEU A 56 -10.21 -9.96 -16.63
CA LEU A 56 -9.12 -9.90 -15.65
C LEU A 56 -8.37 -11.22 -15.51
N LYS A 57 -7.09 -11.19 -15.88
CA LYS A 57 -6.15 -12.30 -15.72
C LYS A 57 -5.38 -12.17 -14.40
N LYS A 58 -5.59 -13.13 -13.50
CA LYS A 58 -4.91 -13.24 -12.19
C LYS A 58 -3.38 -13.09 -12.31
N LYS A 59 -2.78 -13.75 -13.30
CA LYS A 59 -1.32 -13.74 -13.51
C LYS A 59 -0.78 -12.33 -13.82
N GLU A 60 -1.54 -11.51 -14.55
CA GLU A 60 -1.13 -10.15 -14.90
C GLU A 60 -1.14 -9.24 -13.68
N LEU A 61 -2.21 -9.29 -12.88
CA LEU A 61 -2.31 -8.51 -11.64
C LEU A 61 -1.19 -8.87 -10.66
N ILE A 62 -0.91 -10.17 -10.47
CA ILE A 62 0.21 -10.62 -9.62
C ILE A 62 1.55 -10.13 -10.17
N ARG A 63 1.75 -10.13 -11.50
CA ARG A 63 2.98 -9.65 -12.13
C ARG A 63 3.16 -8.14 -11.90
N LEU A 64 2.08 -7.36 -12.03
CA LEU A 64 2.07 -5.92 -11.78
C LEU A 64 2.47 -5.63 -10.33
N LEU A 65 1.82 -6.27 -9.36
CA LEU A 65 2.13 -6.12 -7.94
C LEU A 65 3.57 -6.54 -7.60
N ASN A 66 4.07 -7.64 -8.17
CA ASN A 66 5.46 -8.05 -8.00
C ASN A 66 6.47 -7.07 -8.61
N ARG A 67 6.09 -6.28 -9.63
CA ARG A 67 6.95 -5.23 -10.17
C ARG A 67 7.04 -4.08 -9.19
N GLU A 68 5.92 -3.62 -8.66
CA GLU A 68 5.91 -2.51 -7.69
C GLU A 68 6.61 -2.88 -6.38
N ILE A 69 6.40 -4.09 -5.84
CA ILE A 69 7.13 -4.58 -4.66
C ILE A 69 8.65 -4.57 -4.90
N ARG A 70 9.10 -5.06 -6.07
CA ARG A 70 10.54 -5.08 -6.39
C ARG A 70 11.11 -3.67 -6.49
N ARG A 71 10.38 -2.75 -7.11
CA ARG A 71 10.77 -1.34 -7.23
C ARG A 71 10.89 -0.69 -5.85
N ALA A 72 9.84 -0.79 -5.04
CA ALA A 72 9.80 -0.22 -3.70
C ALA A 72 10.89 -0.80 -2.78
N ASN A 73 11.07 -2.12 -2.77
CA ASN A 73 12.15 -2.76 -2.00
C ASN A 73 13.55 -2.31 -2.45
N SER A 74 13.77 -2.02 -3.74
CA SER A 74 15.07 -1.49 -4.19
C SER A 74 15.34 -0.12 -3.59
N ILE A 75 14.33 0.77 -3.61
CA ILE A 75 14.43 2.12 -3.04
C ILE A 75 14.64 2.07 -1.53
N ILE A 76 13.87 1.24 -0.82
CA ILE A 76 14.03 1.01 0.62
C ILE A 76 15.44 0.53 0.93
N LYS A 77 15.96 -0.45 0.17
CA LYS A 77 17.30 -0.98 0.37
C LYS A 77 18.39 0.06 0.12
N GLU A 78 18.22 0.91 -0.88
CA GLU A 78 19.14 2.03 -1.15
C GLU A 78 19.15 3.02 0.03
N LEU A 79 17.98 3.33 0.59
CA LEU A 79 17.86 4.15 1.79
C LEU A 79 18.44 3.47 3.02
N ASP A 80 18.26 2.17 3.21
CA ASP A 80 18.87 1.41 4.31
C ASP A 80 20.39 1.44 4.21
N VAL A 81 20.96 1.30 3.02
CA VAL A 81 22.41 1.44 2.80
C VAL A 81 22.87 2.86 3.13
N LYS A 82 22.15 3.89 2.65
CA LYS A 82 22.43 5.29 2.99
C LYS A 82 22.41 5.50 4.50
N CYS A 83 21.42 4.91 5.19
CA CYS A 83 21.27 5.01 6.64
C CYS A 83 22.34 4.22 7.43
N ASN A 84 22.87 3.12 6.89
CA ASN A 84 23.97 2.39 7.51
C ASN A 84 25.28 3.20 7.52
N HIS A 85 25.38 4.25 6.70
CA HIS A 85 26.50 5.19 6.72
C HIS A 85 26.24 6.42 7.62
N PHE A 86 25.05 6.53 8.21
CA PHE A 86 24.75 7.57 9.18
C PHE A 86 25.41 7.27 10.51
N LYS A 87 25.91 8.32 11.17
CA LYS A 87 26.50 8.18 12.51
C LYS A 87 25.41 8.16 13.57
N ASN A 88 24.29 8.86 13.34
CA ASN A 88 23.14 8.94 14.24
C ASN A 88 21.81 8.84 13.46
N SER A 89 20.71 8.47 14.13
CA SER A 89 19.36 8.43 13.52
C SER A 89 18.84 9.79 13.07
N GLU A 90 19.43 10.88 13.56
CA GLU A 90 19.15 12.28 13.19
C GLU A 90 19.63 12.64 11.76
N ASP A 91 20.49 11.81 11.16
CA ASP A 91 21.00 12.03 9.81
C ASP A 91 19.96 11.67 8.71
N ARG A 92 18.83 11.04 9.09
CA ARG A 92 17.72 10.78 8.16
C ARG A 92 16.94 12.06 7.90
N THR A 93 16.94 12.52 6.65
CA THR A 93 16.18 13.71 6.26
C THR A 93 14.67 13.42 6.27
N PRO A 94 13.81 14.46 6.40
CA PRO A 94 12.37 14.30 6.22
C PRO A 94 12.01 13.70 4.86
N GLU A 95 12.75 14.04 3.81
CA GLU A 95 12.59 13.47 2.47
C GLU A 95 12.92 11.97 2.45
N ASP A 96 14.03 11.54 3.04
CA ASP A 96 14.39 10.13 3.14
C ASP A 96 13.32 9.36 3.95
N SER A 97 12.78 9.97 5.00
CA SER A 97 11.70 9.39 5.82
C SER A 97 10.41 9.22 5.02
N TYR A 98 10.03 10.24 4.24
CA TYR A 98 8.87 10.18 3.32
C TYR A 98 9.06 9.08 2.27
N ILE A 99 10.20 9.07 1.58
CA ILE A 99 10.47 8.07 0.53
C ILE A 99 10.43 6.67 1.13
N TYR A 100 11.00 6.48 2.33
CA TYR A 100 11.00 5.19 3.00
C TYR A 100 9.59 4.70 3.33
N SER A 101 8.84 5.48 4.11
CA SER A 101 7.49 5.14 4.56
C SER A 101 6.53 4.92 3.39
N TYR A 102 6.57 5.81 2.38
CA TYR A 102 5.78 5.67 1.16
C TYR A 102 6.06 4.36 0.42
N ASN A 103 7.32 3.98 0.23
CA ASN A 103 7.66 2.73 -0.45
C ASN A 103 7.37 1.50 0.42
N ASP A 104 7.47 1.61 1.75
CA ASP A 104 7.06 0.56 2.67
C ASP A 104 5.55 0.30 2.56
N GLY A 105 4.74 1.35 2.51
CA GLY A 105 3.31 1.27 2.24
C GLY A 105 3.00 0.59 0.89
N ILE A 106 3.73 0.94 -0.17
CA ILE A 106 3.61 0.25 -1.46
C ILE A 106 3.82 -1.26 -1.31
N CYS A 107 4.85 -1.68 -0.57
CA CYS A 107 5.11 -3.08 -0.31
C CYS A 107 3.99 -3.73 0.51
N CYS A 108 3.57 -3.10 1.60
CA CYS A 108 2.51 -3.56 2.49
C CYS A 108 1.21 -3.84 1.71
N GLU A 109 0.71 -2.83 0.99
CA GLU A 109 -0.56 -2.94 0.27
C GLU A 109 -0.47 -3.92 -0.89
N ALA A 110 0.62 -3.88 -1.67
CA ALA A 110 0.78 -4.82 -2.77
C ALA A 110 0.83 -6.28 -2.30
N MET A 111 1.39 -6.57 -1.11
CA MET A 111 1.35 -7.90 -0.51
C MET A 111 -0.07 -8.29 -0.08
N THR A 112 -0.78 -7.39 0.62
CA THR A 112 -2.18 -7.58 1.02
C THR A 112 -3.06 -7.91 -0.19
N LEU A 113 -2.93 -7.17 -1.28
CA LEU A 113 -3.70 -7.36 -2.50
C LEU A 113 -3.35 -8.67 -3.22
N LYS A 114 -2.07 -9.08 -3.20
CA LYS A 114 -1.67 -10.41 -3.70
C LYS A 114 -2.37 -11.53 -2.95
N ASP A 115 -2.53 -11.41 -1.64
CA ASP A 115 -3.21 -12.42 -0.84
C ASP A 115 -4.72 -12.45 -1.11
N ILE A 116 -5.35 -11.29 -1.30
CA ILE A 116 -6.75 -11.20 -1.74
C ILE A 116 -6.97 -11.83 -3.11
N ILE A 117 -6.11 -11.50 -4.09
CA ILE A 117 -6.14 -12.09 -5.44
C ILE A 117 -5.93 -13.61 -5.40
N LYS A 118 -5.12 -14.10 -4.46
CA LYS A 118 -4.89 -15.53 -4.22
C LYS A 118 -5.97 -16.19 -3.37
N ARG A 119 -6.98 -15.44 -2.90
CA ARG A 119 -8.03 -15.92 -1.97
C ARG A 119 -7.50 -16.39 -0.62
N LYS A 120 -6.31 -15.93 -0.22
CA LYS A 120 -5.70 -16.19 1.08
C LYS A 120 -6.12 -15.18 2.15
N ARG A 121 -6.67 -14.05 1.72
CA ARG A 121 -7.19 -12.99 2.59
C ARG A 121 -8.53 -12.51 2.05
N HIS A 122 -9.44 -12.16 2.96
CA HIS A 122 -10.70 -11.51 2.64
C HIS A 122 -10.94 -10.40 3.68
N ILE A 123 -11.21 -9.20 3.20
CA ILE A 123 -11.59 -8.08 4.06
C ILE A 123 -13.08 -8.22 4.30
N SER A 124 -13.47 -8.67 5.49
CA SER A 124 -14.87 -8.85 5.87
C SER A 124 -15.61 -7.52 5.87
N LYS A 125 -16.91 -7.55 5.55
CA LYS A 125 -17.78 -6.36 5.67
C LYS A 125 -17.87 -5.90 7.13
N ASN A 126 -17.75 -6.84 8.07
CA ASN A 126 -17.82 -6.58 9.51
C ASN A 126 -16.44 -6.27 10.12
N ALA A 127 -15.36 -6.32 9.33
CA ALA A 127 -14.03 -5.94 9.82
C ALA A 127 -13.92 -4.43 10.07
N TYR A 128 -14.89 -3.66 9.57
CA TYR A 128 -14.98 -2.22 9.72
C TYR A 128 -16.23 -1.87 10.55
N ILE A 129 -16.02 -1.40 11.77
CA ILE A 129 -17.05 -0.73 12.57
C ILE A 129 -16.67 0.75 12.54
N SER A 130 -17.42 1.55 11.80
CA SER A 130 -17.24 3.01 11.79
C SER A 130 -17.33 3.53 13.22
N THR A 131 -16.24 4.10 13.72
CA THR A 131 -16.26 4.89 14.96
C THR A 131 -16.93 6.21 14.62
N LYS A 132 -18.26 6.23 14.76
CA LYS A 132 -19.03 7.47 14.77
C LYS A 132 -18.60 8.37 15.92
#